data_AF-A0A7L4ZLE7-F1
#
_entry.id   AF-A0A7L4ZLE7-F1
#
_cell.length_a   1.000
_cell.length_b   1.000
_cell.length_c   1.000
_cell.angle_alpha   90.00
_cell.angle_beta   90.00
_cell.angle_gamma   90.00
#
_symmetry.space_group_name_H-M   'P 1'
#
loop_
_entity.id
_entity.type
_entity.pdbx_description
1 polymer ?
#
loop_
_entity_poly.entity_id
_entity_poly.type
_entity_poly.pdbx_seq_one_letter_code
_entity_poly.pdbx_strand_id
1 'polypeptide(L)'
;MKKVNLERYFKLFTNEEAEHFFDTSLKEQQIKFVKREIPDSKFSEYFFNEKDIILVEIINEKLKEKEFEETEKLTSKKHNRPYRIELILTLVLIALIIAFVVLV
;
A
#
# COMPACT_ATOMS: atom_id res chain seq x y z
N MET A 1 13.01 35.90 -16.14
CA MET A 1 12.53 34.61 -15.56
C MET A 1 11.63 34.92 -14.37
N LYS A 2 10.34 34.54 -14.41
CA LYS A 2 9.41 34.73 -13.27
C LYS A 2 9.83 33.80 -12.14
N LYS A 3 10.19 34.36 -10.97
CA LYS A 3 10.41 33.60 -9.73
C LYS A 3 9.10 32.90 -9.38
N VAL A 4 9.07 31.58 -9.50
CA VAL A 4 7.97 30.78 -8.97
C VAL A 4 8.13 30.83 -7.45
N ASN A 5 7.24 31.55 -6.76
CA ASN A 5 7.14 31.45 -5.30
C ASN A 5 6.64 30.04 -4.99
N LEU A 6 7.59 29.14 -4.70
CA LEU A 6 7.32 27.84 -4.12
C LEU A 6 7.19 28.06 -2.61
N GLU A 7 5.99 28.40 -2.17
CA GLU A 7 5.63 28.47 -0.75
C GLU A 7 5.57 27.02 -0.23
N ARG A 8 6.55 26.68 0.62
CA ARG A 8 6.93 25.29 0.93
C ARG A 8 5.87 24.58 1.79
N TYR A 9 5.43 23.43 1.32
CA TYR A 9 4.79 22.39 2.14
C TYR A 9 5.58 21.09 1.98
N PHE A 10 5.80 20.37 3.08
CA PHE A 10 6.65 19.18 3.14
C PHE A 10 5.81 17.91 3.19
N LYS A 11 6.14 16.92 2.36
CA LYS A 11 5.51 15.60 2.41
C LYS A 11 6.54 14.51 2.21
N LEU A 12 6.55 13.55 3.13
CA LEU A 12 7.51 12.44 3.26
C LEU A 12 6.85 11.15 2.76
N PHE A 13 7.46 10.44 1.81
CA PHE A 13 6.99 9.11 1.36
C PHE A 13 8.04 8.04 1.64
N THR A 14 7.63 6.83 2.03
CA THR A 14 8.49 5.77 2.59
C THR A 14 8.97 4.72 1.58
N ASN A 15 8.39 4.64 0.37
CA ASN A 15 8.57 3.53 -0.57
C ASN A 15 8.66 4.03 -2.03
N GLU A 16 9.53 3.44 -2.85
CA GLU A 16 9.73 3.79 -4.27
C GLU A 16 8.44 3.70 -5.10
N GLU A 17 7.57 2.72 -4.81
CA GLU A 17 6.28 2.59 -5.51
C GLU A 17 5.30 3.71 -5.15
N ALA A 18 5.27 4.09 -3.86
CA ALA A 18 4.45 5.20 -3.37
C ALA A 18 4.94 6.53 -3.95
N GLU A 19 6.25 6.69 -4.04
CA GLU A 19 6.93 7.82 -4.66
C GLU A 19 6.63 7.92 -6.16
N HIS A 20 6.68 6.80 -6.89
CA HIS A 20 6.33 6.75 -8.30
C HIS A 20 4.84 7.09 -8.56
N PHE A 21 3.94 6.56 -7.72
CA PHE A 21 2.52 6.90 -7.80
C PHE A 21 2.29 8.39 -7.55
N PHE A 22 2.96 8.94 -6.52
CA PHE A 22 2.85 10.35 -6.17
C PHE A 22 3.40 11.26 -7.28
N ASP A 23 4.59 10.96 -7.81
CA ASP A 23 5.20 11.67 -8.95
C ASP A 23 4.28 11.68 -10.18
N THR A 24 3.67 10.53 -10.49
CA THR A 24 2.76 10.38 -11.63
C THR A 24 1.49 11.21 -11.41
N SER A 25 0.90 11.12 -10.23
CA SER A 25 -0.33 11.83 -9.88
C SER A 25 -0.15 13.35 -9.90
N LEU A 26 0.98 13.86 -9.41
CA LEU A 26 1.32 15.29 -9.51
C LEU A 26 1.44 15.75 -10.96
N LYS A 27 2.08 14.95 -11.82
CA LYS A 27 2.23 15.25 -13.25
C LYS A 27 0.88 15.24 -13.98
N GLU A 28 0.02 14.27 -13.72
CA GLU A 28 -1.32 14.18 -14.31
C GLU A 28 -2.19 15.39 -13.95
N GLN A 29 -2.11 15.86 -12.70
CA GLN A 29 -2.79 17.06 -12.24
C GLN A 29 -2.08 18.36 -12.66
N GLN A 30 -1.01 18.28 -13.45
CA GLN A 30 -0.19 19.40 -13.92
C GLN A 30 0.37 20.28 -12.78
N ILE A 31 0.56 19.70 -11.59
CA ILE A 31 1.12 20.37 -10.44
C ILE A 31 2.63 20.49 -10.66
N LYS A 32 3.15 21.71 -10.56
CA LYS A 32 4.60 21.94 -10.64
C LYS A 32 5.23 21.64 -9.29
N PHE A 33 6.18 20.72 -9.27
CA PHE A 33 6.89 20.35 -8.06
C PHE A 33 8.40 20.26 -8.27
N VAL A 34 9.14 20.42 -7.17
CA VAL A 34 10.57 20.10 -7.06
C VAL A 34 10.70 18.98 -6.05
N LYS A 35 11.42 17.93 -6.44
CA LYS A 35 11.72 16.77 -5.60
C LYS A 35 13.15 16.87 -5.09
N ARG A 36 13.37 16.53 -3.83
CA ARG A 36 14.71 16.43 -3.22
C ARG A 36 14.82 15.12 -2.46
N GLU A 37 15.81 14.33 -2.84
CA GLU A 37 16.18 13.11 -2.11
C GLU A 37 16.96 13.49 -0.85
N ILE A 38 16.66 12.84 0.27
CA ILE A 38 17.42 12.99 1.52
C ILE A 38 18.44 11.84 1.60
N PRO A 39 19.74 12.12 1.76
CA PRO A 39 20.75 11.07 1.95
C PRO A 39 20.41 10.16 3.13
N ASP A 40 20.64 8.86 2.98
CA ASP A 40 20.42 7.82 4.01
C ASP A 40 18.98 7.72 4.55
N SER A 41 18.03 8.34 3.85
CA SER A 41 16.62 8.34 4.20
C SER A 41 15.83 7.58 3.15
N LYS A 42 14.80 6.86 3.59
CA LYS A 42 13.80 6.27 2.69
C LYS A 42 12.77 7.30 2.20
N PHE A 43 12.97 8.57 2.56
CA PHE A 43 12.05 9.66 2.31
C PHE A 43 12.61 10.70 1.36
N SER A 44 11.75 11.13 0.43
CA SER A 44 11.97 12.28 -0.45
C SER A 44 11.10 13.46 -0.03
N GLU A 45 11.65 14.68 -0.16
CA GLU A 45 10.92 15.92 0.03
C GLU A 45 10.33 16.42 -1.27
N TYR A 46 9.09 16.89 -1.20
CA TYR A 46 8.36 17.50 -2.31
C TYR A 46 8.06 18.95 -2.00
N PHE A 47 8.33 19.82 -2.96
CA PHE A 47 8.02 21.25 -2.88
C PHE A 47 7.09 21.63 -4.03
N PHE A 48 5.95 22.23 -3.72
CA PHE A 48 4.96 22.68 -4.70
C PHE A 48 4.43 24.07 -4.31
N ASN A 49 3.49 24.62 -5.07
CA ASN A 49 2.87 25.90 -4.73
C ASN A 49 1.75 25.69 -3.69
N GLU A 50 1.59 26.63 -2.75
CA GLU A 50 0.57 26.55 -1.70
C GLU A 50 -0.85 26.40 -2.25
N LYS A 51 -1.15 27.04 -3.39
CA LYS A 51 -2.47 26.92 -4.04
C LYS A 51 -2.84 25.48 -4.43
N ASP A 52 -1.84 24.63 -4.61
CA ASP A 52 -2.01 23.24 -5.07
C ASP A 52 -2.16 22.27 -3.87
N ILE A 53 -2.10 22.78 -2.62
CA ILE A 53 -2.10 21.97 -1.39
C ILE A 53 -3.31 21.04 -1.31
N ILE A 54 -4.50 21.53 -1.65
CA ILE A 54 -5.75 20.75 -1.58
C ILE A 54 -5.66 19.53 -2.52
N LEU A 55 -5.13 19.73 -3.73
CA LEU A 55 -4.96 18.65 -4.70
C LEU A 55 -3.91 17.64 -4.22
N VAL A 56 -2.83 18.13 -3.61
CA VAL A 56 -1.77 17.28 -3.04
C VAL A 56 -2.27 16.44 -1.86
N GLU A 57 -3.15 16.99 -1.03
CA GLU A 57 -3.82 16.26 0.04
C GLU A 57 -4.75 15.18 -0.51
N ILE A 58 -5.54 15.48 -1.54
CA ILE A 58 -6.39 14.47 -2.21
C ILE A 58 -5.53 13.33 -2.80
N ILE A 59 -4.41 13.66 -3.44
CA ILE A 59 -3.47 12.63 -3.93
C ILE A 59 -2.91 11.82 -2.76
N ASN A 60 -2.72 12.43 -1.57
CA ASN A 60 -2.29 11.70 -0.38
C ASN A 60 -3.29 10.64 0.06
N GLU A 61 -4.55 11.05 0.19
CA GLU A 61 -5.58 10.17 0.71
C GLU A 61 -5.78 8.99 -0.24
N LYS A 62 -5.74 9.23 -1.56
CA LYS A 62 -5.75 8.16 -2.58
C LYS A 62 -4.57 7.20 -2.45
N LEU A 63 -3.38 7.69 -2.12
CA LEU A 63 -2.22 6.83 -1.90
C LEU A 63 -2.43 5.94 -0.66
N LYS A 64 -2.93 6.50 0.44
CA LYS A 64 -3.24 5.73 1.67
C LYS A 64 -4.30 4.66 1.41
N GLU A 65 -5.35 5.00 0.66
CA GLU A 65 -6.39 4.05 0.25
C GLU A 65 -5.80 2.89 -0.57
N LYS A 66 -4.90 3.20 -1.51
CA LYS A 66 -4.23 2.18 -2.34
C LYS A 66 -3.32 1.27 -1.51
N GLU A 67 -2.55 1.81 -0.58
CA GLU A 67 -1.74 1.02 0.36
C GLU A 67 -2.61 0.13 1.25
N PHE A 68 -3.79 0.63 1.67
CA PHE A 68 -4.76 -0.14 2.43
C PHE A 68 -5.36 -1.28 1.61
N GLU A 69 -5.78 -1.04 0.37
CA GLU A 69 -6.31 -2.07 -0.54
C GLU A 69 -5.28 -3.16 -0.86
N GLU A 70 -4.01 -2.80 -1.07
CA GLU A 70 -2.94 -3.77 -1.31
C GLU A 70 -2.65 -4.61 -0.05
N THR A 71 -2.68 -3.98 1.12
CA THR A 71 -2.55 -4.67 2.41
C THR A 71 -3.73 -5.63 2.63
N GLU A 72 -4.96 -5.22 2.30
CA GLU A 72 -6.16 -6.06 2.39
C GLU A 72 -6.14 -7.22 1.38
N LYS A 73 -5.65 -6.99 0.15
CA LYS A 73 -5.42 -8.05 -0.84
C LYS A 73 -4.38 -9.06 -0.38
N LEU A 74 -3.32 -8.63 0.30
CA LEU A 74 -2.29 -9.51 0.86
C LEU A 74 -2.82 -10.32 2.07
N THR A 75 -3.58 -9.70 2.97
CA THR A 75 -4.17 -10.41 4.11
C THR A 75 -5.27 -11.37 3.69
N SER A 76 -6.10 -11.03 2.71
CA SER A 76 -7.10 -11.95 2.14
C SER A 76 -6.46 -13.12 1.38
N LYS A 77 -5.36 -12.90 0.64
CA LYS A 77 -4.55 -14.00 0.06
C LYS A 77 -3.99 -14.92 1.14
N LYS A 78 -3.57 -14.38 2.28
CA LYS A 78 -3.05 -15.16 3.42
C LYS A 78 -4.15 -15.92 4.16
N HIS A 79 -5.38 -15.40 4.20
CA HIS A 79 -6.54 -16.08 4.77
C HIS A 79 -7.08 -17.20 3.87
N ASN A 80 -6.86 -17.12 2.55
CA ASN A 80 -7.14 -18.18 1.57
C ASN A 80 -6.07 -19.28 1.51
N ARG A 81 -5.30 -19.51 2.58
CA ARG A 81 -4.58 -20.78 2.74
C ARG A 81 -5.64 -21.90 2.77
N PRO A 82 -5.49 -22.99 2.03
CA PRO A 82 -6.56 -23.96 1.87
C PRO A 82 -6.73 -24.76 3.17
N TYR A 83 -7.57 -24.25 4.08
CA TYR A 83 -8.13 -25.00 5.21
C TYR A 83 -8.80 -26.31 4.78
N ARG A 84 -9.03 -26.51 3.47
CA ARG A 84 -9.47 -27.77 2.87
C ARG A 84 -8.53 -28.94 3.17
N ILE A 85 -7.22 -28.73 3.18
CA ILE A 85 -6.26 -29.82 3.44
C ILE A 85 -6.35 -30.24 4.91
N GLU A 86 -6.37 -29.27 5.83
CA GLU A 86 -6.57 -29.53 7.25
C GLU A 86 -7.92 -30.21 7.50
N LEU A 87 -9.02 -29.72 6.91
CA LEU A 87 -10.35 -30.30 7.05
C LEU A 87 -10.41 -31.76 6.56
N ILE A 88 -9.82 -32.06 5.40
CA ILE A 88 -9.78 -33.43 4.85
C ILE A 88 -8.97 -34.35 5.77
N LEU A 89 -7.81 -33.91 6.26
CA LEU A 89 -6.98 -34.68 7.19
C LEU A 89 -7.75 -35.00 8.49
N THR A 90 -8.46 -34.02 9.06
CA THR A 90 -9.25 -34.24 10.28
C THR A 90 -10.39 -35.22 10.05
N LEU A 91 -11.08 -35.14 8.90
CA LEU A 91 -12.15 -36.09 8.54
C LEU A 91 -11.61 -37.51 8.34
N VAL A 92 -10.45 -37.67 7.69
CA VAL A 92 -9.80 -38.98 7.52
C VAL A 92 -9.42 -39.57 8.88
N LEU A 93 -8.88 -38.76 9.79
CA LEU A 93 -8.51 -39.21 11.13
C LEU A 93 -9.73 -39.71 11.92
N ILE A 94 -10.84 -38.96 11.89
CA ILE A 94 -12.09 -39.35 12.54
C ILE A 94 -12.62 -40.67 11.95
N ALA A 95 -12.61 -40.80 10.62
CA ALA A 95 -13.06 -42.02 9.95
C ALA A 95 -12.21 -43.25 10.34
N LEU A 96 -10.89 -43.09 10.47
CA LEU A 96 -9.99 -44.15 10.91
C LEU A 96 -10.26 -44.57 12.36
N ILE A 97 -10.52 -43.62 13.26
CA ILE A 97 -10.87 -43.92 14.66
C ILE A 97 -12.18 -44.70 14.73
N ILE A 98 -13.22 -44.27 14.00
CA ILE A 98 -14.52 -44.96 13.98
C ILE A 98 -14.35 -46.38 13.42
N ALA A 99 -13.61 -46.54 12.31
CA ALA A 99 -13.36 -47.85 11.72
C ALA A 99 -12.64 -48.79 12.70
N PHE A 100 -11.65 -48.27 13.45
CA PHE A 100 -10.95 -49.05 14.47
C PHE A 100 -11.88 -49.49 15.60
N VAL A 101 -12.73 -48.58 16.11
CA VAL A 101 -13.69 -48.89 17.20
C VAL A 101 -14.74 -49.91 16.79
N VAL A 102 -15.18 -49.90 15.52
CA VAL A 102 -16.19 -50.85 15.01
C VAL A 102 -15.58 -52.23 14.70
N LEU A 103 -14.28 -52.28 14.41
CA LEU A 103 -13.58 -53.50 13.98
C LEU A 103 -12.97 -54.28 15.16
N VAL A 104 -12.81 -53.63 16.33
CA VAL A 104 -12.45 -54.23 17.63
C VAL A 104 -13.70 -54.70 18.36
#